data_AF-A0A497GI35-F1
#
_entry.id   AF-A0A497GI35-F1
#
_cell.length_a   1.000
_cell.length_b   1.000
_cell.length_c   1.000
_cell.angle_alpha   90.00
_cell.angle_beta   90.00
_cell.angle_gamma   90.00
#
_symmetry.space_group_name_H-M   'P 1'
#
loop_
_entity.id
_entity.type
_entity.pdbx_description
1 polymer ?
#
loop_
_entity_poly.entity_id
_entity_poly.type
_entity_poly.pdbx_seq_one_letter_code
_entity_poly.pdbx_strand_id
1 'polypeptide(L)'
;MRLKDLFLIIACMLIGGLLGYFPLAEFLIWKAKVAVKVRPGLAELSWLEALFSDHFWEWFFYRYPTIGKVASAVLGIVIGFFIGTLLKEVIS
;
A
#
# COMPACT_ATOMS: atom_id res chain seq x y z
N MET A 1 -22.44 -1.38 19.31
CA MET A 1 -22.14 -2.01 18.00
C MET A 1 -22.54 -3.47 18.09
N ARG A 2 -23.28 -4.02 17.11
CA ARG A 2 -23.65 -5.45 17.17
C ARG A 2 -22.38 -6.28 16.89
N LEU A 3 -22.28 -7.47 17.47
CA LEU A 3 -21.12 -8.35 17.30
C LEU A 3 -20.84 -8.66 15.81
N LYS A 4 -21.91 -8.77 15.00
CA LYS A 4 -21.83 -8.99 13.55
C LYS A 4 -21.17 -7.81 12.81
N ASP A 5 -21.46 -6.58 13.22
CA ASP A 5 -20.89 -5.37 12.61
C ASP A 5 -19.38 -5.27 12.92
N LEU A 6 -19.00 -5.60 14.16
CA LEU A 6 -17.59 -5.64 14.56
C LEU A 6 -16.82 -6.69 13.75
N PHE A 7 -17.41 -7.87 13.59
CA PHE A 7 -16.81 -8.93 12.79
C PHE A 7 -16.63 -8.53 11.32
N LEU A 8 -17.65 -7.89 10.72
CA LEU A 8 -17.56 -7.37 9.35
C LEU A 8 -16.41 -6.37 9.18
N ILE A 9 -16.30 -5.40 10.09
CA ILE A 9 -15.23 -4.38 10.03
C ILE A 9 -13.84 -5.03 10.15
N ILE A 10 -13.66 -5.93 11.12
CA ILE A 10 -12.38 -6.65 11.29
C ILE A 10 -12.05 -7.48 10.05
N ALA A 11 -13.03 -8.19 9.47
CA ALA A 11 -12.82 -8.96 8.25
C ALA A 11 -12.38 -8.07 7.09
N CYS A 12 -13.04 -6.92 6.88
CA CYS A 12 -12.65 -5.95 5.84
C CYS A 12 -11.25 -5.37 6.08
N MET A 13 -10.88 -5.07 7.33
CA MET A 13 -9.53 -4.61 7.68
C MET A 13 -8.46 -5.65 7.36
N LEU A 14 -8.69 -6.93 7.72
CA LEU A 14 -7.75 -8.01 7.47
C LEU A 14 -7.59 -8.27 5.96
N ILE A 15 -8.69 -8.32 5.22
CA ILE A 15 -8.67 -8.47 3.76
C ILE A 15 -7.94 -7.29 3.12
N GLY A 16 -8.26 -6.06 3.52
CA GLY A 16 -7.60 -4.85 3.04
C GLY A 16 -6.09 -4.88 3.30
N GLY A 17 -5.67 -5.26 4.51
CA GLY A 17 -4.26 -5.40 4.87
C GLY A 17 -3.53 -6.46 4.05
N LEU A 18 -4.15 -7.61 3.82
CA LEU A 18 -3.59 -8.68 2.98
C LEU A 18 -3.43 -8.24 1.52
N LEU A 19 -4.44 -7.56 0.97
CA LEU A 19 -4.40 -6.99 -0.40
C LEU A 19 -3.38 -5.85 -0.51
N GLY A 20 -3.23 -5.03 0.53
CA GLY A 20 -2.19 -4.00 0.58
C GLY A 20 -0.78 -4.61 0.62
N TYR A 21 -0.57 -5.63 1.45
CA TYR A 21 0.74 -6.24 1.67
C TYR A 21 1.24 -7.09 0.50
N PHE A 22 0.37 -7.93 -0.08
CA PHE A 22 0.78 -8.85 -1.15
C PHE A 22 0.66 -8.20 -2.53
N PRO A 23 -0.52 -8.12 -3.17
CA PRO A 23 -0.60 -7.74 -4.58
C PRO A 23 -0.18 -6.28 -4.81
N LEU A 24 -0.59 -5.34 -3.96
CA LEU A 24 -0.29 -3.93 -4.17
C LEU A 24 1.21 -3.63 -3.97
N ALA A 25 1.78 -4.04 -2.84
CA ALA A 25 3.19 -3.77 -2.57
C ALA A 25 4.12 -4.52 -3.52
N GLU A 26 3.87 -5.78 -3.85
CA GLU A 26 4.69 -6.53 -4.81
C GLU A 26 4.63 -5.90 -6.21
N PHE A 27 3.45 -5.43 -6.63
CA PHE A 27 3.32 -4.70 -7.89
C PHE A 27 4.16 -3.42 -7.91
N LEU A 28 4.13 -2.62 -6.84
CA LEU A 28 4.91 -1.39 -6.74
C LEU A 28 6.41 -1.65 -6.66
N ILE A 29 6.85 -2.67 -5.93
CA ILE A 29 8.25 -3.11 -5.87
C ILE A 29 8.72 -3.59 -7.25
N TRP A 30 7.90 -4.37 -7.95
CA TRP A 30 8.21 -4.83 -9.29
C TRP A 30 8.33 -3.65 -10.27
N LYS A 31 7.35 -2.73 -10.27
CA LYS A 31 7.37 -1.51 -11.08
C LYS A 31 8.63 -0.68 -10.80
N ALA A 32 9.00 -0.50 -9.54
CA ALA A 32 10.20 0.22 -9.13
C ALA A 32 11.50 -0.42 -9.68
N LYS A 33 11.62 -1.76 -9.61
CA LYS A 33 12.75 -2.49 -10.20
C LYS A 33 12.83 -2.31 -11.72
N VAL A 34 11.69 -2.34 -12.40
CA VAL A 34 11.65 -2.10 -13.87
C VAL A 34 12.04 -0.66 -14.19
N ALA A 35 11.55 0.33 -13.44
CA ALA A 35 11.89 1.73 -13.65
C ALA A 35 13.40 1.98 -13.55
N VAL A 36 14.05 1.43 -12.51
CA VAL A 36 15.51 1.51 -12.34
C VAL A 36 16.24 0.78 -13.46
N LYS A 37 15.73 -0.36 -13.93
CA LYS A 37 16.33 -1.08 -15.06
C LYS A 37 16.31 -0.26 -16.36
N VAL A 38 15.24 0.51 -16.59
CA VAL A 38 15.12 1.39 -17.76
C VAL A 38 15.93 2.67 -17.60
N ARG A 39 16.04 3.19 -16.36
CA ARG A 39 16.77 4.42 -16.02
C ARG A 39 17.67 4.18 -14.80
N PRO A 40 18.90 3.67 -14.99
CA PRO A 40 19.79 3.29 -13.89
C PRO A 40 20.08 4.43 -12.91
N GLY A 41 20.12 5.68 -13.39
CA GLY A 41 20.34 6.86 -12.54
C GLY A 41 19.29 7.06 -11.43
N LEU A 42 18.10 6.46 -11.53
CA LEU A 42 17.10 6.48 -10.46
C LEU A 42 17.59 5.81 -9.16
N ALA A 43 18.53 4.85 -9.26
CA ALA A 43 19.09 4.18 -8.09
C ALA A 43 20.00 5.09 -7.25
N GLU A 44 20.58 6.10 -7.88
CA GLU A 44 21.58 7.00 -7.28
C GLU A 44 20.94 8.26 -6.67
N LEU A 45 19.68 8.53 -7.00
CA LEU A 45 18.97 9.71 -6.52
C LEU A 45 18.85 9.73 -4.98
N SER A 46 19.03 10.93 -4.42
CA SER A 46 18.61 11.23 -3.06
C SER A 46 17.08 11.29 -2.97
N TRP A 47 16.55 11.22 -1.74
CA TRP A 47 15.11 11.24 -1.51
C TRP A 47 14.45 12.55 -1.98
N LEU A 48 15.16 13.69 -1.88
CA LEU A 48 14.69 15.00 -2.37
C LEU A 48 14.64 15.03 -3.89
N GLU A 49 15.69 14.56 -4.56
CA GLU A 49 15.72 14.52 -6.03
C GLU A 49 14.64 13.58 -6.57
N ALA A 50 14.43 12.43 -5.93
CA ALA A 50 13.35 11.52 -6.30
C ALA A 50 11.96 12.16 -6.12
N LEU A 51 11.77 12.95 -5.05
CA LEU A 51 10.53 13.68 -4.81
C LEU A 51 10.27 14.76 -5.87
N PHE A 52 11.27 15.58 -6.17
CA PHE A 52 11.12 16.67 -7.15
C PHE A 52 11.15 16.20 -8.62
N SER A 53 11.61 14.98 -8.89
CA SER A 53 11.58 14.35 -10.22
C SER A 53 10.35 13.47 -10.46
N ASP A 54 9.36 13.49 -9.56
CA ASP A 54 8.14 12.68 -9.65
C ASP A 54 8.42 11.16 -9.74
N HIS A 55 9.52 10.72 -9.14
CA HIS A 55 9.96 9.32 -9.08
C HIS A 55 10.08 8.82 -7.63
N PHE A 56 9.41 9.49 -6.69
CA PHE A 56 9.48 9.19 -5.27
C PHE A 56 9.04 7.76 -4.96
N TRP A 57 7.96 7.30 -5.59
CA TRP A 57 7.43 5.96 -5.35
C TRP A 57 8.36 4.88 -5.88
N GLU A 58 8.88 5.05 -7.10
CA GLU A 58 9.90 4.15 -7.66
C GLU A 58 11.14 4.10 -6.76
N TRP A 59 11.62 5.25 -6.29
CA TRP A 59 12.74 5.33 -5.36
C TRP A 59 12.45 4.63 -4.03
N PHE A 60 11.30 4.94 -3.41
CA PHE A 60 10.93 4.43 -2.09
C PHE A 60 10.76 2.91 -2.10
N PHE A 61 10.04 2.37 -3.07
CA PHE A 61 9.82 0.92 -3.18
C PHE A 61 11.06 0.15 -3.67
N TYR A 62 11.98 0.81 -4.39
CA TYR A 62 13.26 0.20 -4.74
C TYR A 62 14.22 0.13 -3.56
N ARG A 63 14.35 1.23 -2.79
CA ARG A 63 15.33 1.36 -1.69
C ARG A 63 14.86 0.74 -0.38
N TYR A 64 13.56 0.80 -0.10
CA TYR A 64 12.95 0.32 1.14
C TYR A 64 11.77 -0.63 0.88
N PRO A 65 11.96 -1.74 0.14
CA PRO A 65 10.85 -2.63 -0.25
C PRO A 65 10.09 -3.19 0.94
N THR A 66 10.79 -3.56 2.03
CA THR A 66 10.14 -4.08 3.25
C THR A 66 9.27 -3.03 3.93
N ILE A 67 9.76 -1.78 4.02
CA ILE A 67 8.98 -0.67 4.60
C ILE A 67 7.78 -0.35 3.69
N GLY A 68 7.98 -0.37 2.37
CA GLY A 68 6.91 -0.21 1.39
C GLY A 68 5.80 -1.25 1.53
N LYS A 69 6.14 -2.52 1.78
CA LYS A 69 5.14 -3.56 2.07
C LYS A 69 4.30 -3.26 3.30
N VAL A 70 4.96 -2.87 4.39
CA VAL A 70 4.27 -2.51 5.64
C VAL A 70 3.39 -1.29 5.43
N ALA A 71 3.89 -0.24 4.76
CA ALA A 71 3.13 0.97 4.47
C ALA A 71 1.88 0.67 3.61
N SER A 72 2.01 -0.15 2.57
CA SER A 72 0.88 -0.58 1.74
C SER A 72 -0.12 -1.44 2.53
N ALA A 73 0.34 -2.29 3.45
CA ALA A 73 -0.54 -3.06 4.32
C ALA A 73 -1.34 -2.16 5.28
N VAL A 74 -0.68 -1.19 5.90
CA VAL A 74 -1.35 -0.20 6.76
C VAL A 74 -2.38 0.59 5.97
N LEU A 75 -2.05 1.05 4.76
CA LEU A 75 -2.99 1.72 3.88
C LEU A 75 -4.19 0.81 3.55
N GLY A 76 -3.93 -0.46 3.26
CA GLY A 76 -4.96 -1.47 3.02
C GLY A 76 -5.88 -1.70 4.22
N ILE A 77 -5.35 -1.74 5.45
CA ILE A 77 -6.12 -1.84 6.70
C ILE A 77 -7.04 -0.64 6.86
N VAL A 78 -6.51 0.57 6.63
CA VAL A 78 -7.28 1.82 6.72
C VAL A 78 -8.41 1.84 5.69
N ILE A 79 -8.13 1.49 4.44
CA ILE A 79 -9.16 1.37 3.40
C ILE A 79 -10.21 0.31 3.78
N GLY A 80 -9.77 -0.84 4.27
CA GLY A 80 -10.64 -1.92 4.73
C GLY A 80 -11.55 -1.50 5.89
N PHE A 81 -11.04 -0.69 6.81
CA PHE A 81 -11.85 -0.10 7.89
C PHE A 81 -12.97 0.78 7.33
N PHE A 82 -12.66 1.72 6.43
CA PHE A 82 -13.65 2.62 5.83
C PHE A 82 -14.71 1.86 5.01
N ILE A 83 -14.28 0.85 4.25
CA ILE A 83 -15.20 -0.04 3.52
C ILE A 83 -16.11 -0.80 4.50
N GLY A 84 -15.54 -1.35 5.57
CA GLY A 84 -16.31 -2.07 6.60
C GLY A 84 -17.34 -1.17 7.29
N THR A 85 -16.99 0.08 7.61
CA THR A 85 -17.94 1.04 8.18
C THR A 85 -19.04 1.41 7.20
N LEU A 86 -18.73 1.58 5.91
CA LEU A 86 -19.72 1.91 4.89
C LEU A 86 -20.67 0.73 4.63
N LEU A 87 -20.13 -0.49 4.53
CA LEU A 87 -20.95 -1.70 4.35
C LEU A 87 -21.89 -1.93 5.53
N LYS A 88 -21.45 -1.66 6.75
CA LYS A 88 -22.31 -1.71 7.94
C LYS A 88 -23.52 -0.77 7.79
N GLU A 89 -23.32 0.45 7.29
CA GLU A 89 -24.43 1.40 7.09
C GLU A 89 -25.40 0.95 6.00
N VAL A 90 -24.92 0.27 4.96
CA VAL A 90 -25.75 -0.24 3.86
C VAL A 90 -26.57 -1.48 4.26
N ILE A 91 -26.03 -2.31 5.16
CA ILE A 91 -26.64 -3.60 5.55
C ILE A 91 -27.55 -3.46 6.78
N SER A 92 -27.38 -2.40 7.58
CA SER A 92 -28.17 -2.15 8.80
C SER A 92 -29.54 -1.52 8.51
#